data_AF-A0A8D5ZJJ1-F1
#
_entry.id   AF-A0A8D5ZJJ1-F1
#
_cell.length_a   1.000
_cell.length_b   1.000
_cell.length_c   1.000
_cell.angle_alpha   90.00
_cell.angle_beta   90.00
_cell.angle_gamma   90.00
#
_symmetry.space_group_name_H-M   'P 1'
#
loop_
_entity.id
_entity.type
_entity.pdbx_description
1 polymer ?
#
loop_
_entity_poly.entity_id
_entity_poly.type
_entity_poly.pdbx_seq_one_letter_code
_entity_poly.pdbx_strand_id
1 'polypeptide(L)'
;MFSVFEILYYSQLLASLTYFLGSLIYALPIPLYGVKKWAPRLITDSIYVIIWNSIYIAVLSFMTQLLTMLGVSWPAYEEWLNQVLSFEEVLYAFLKILISSLALTEANLALTIPLGQLMSILLTIITYTEGLISVSSLIYQYVGIFIALGILFLAIPFRVGRSAGGAMIGTSIVFYVGLPYLPQFLDNMGLNPLNSSIPSSNQPHIYEYFYQQVLPHLITSLILGPSIYIFLLLAFSAGLANVVSGYSSRLPLPIDLY
;
A
#
# COMPACT_ATOMS: atom_id res chain seq x y z
N MET A 1 -17.98 18.30 -0.27
CA MET A 1 -16.88 17.40 0.17
C MET A 1 -17.40 16.66 1.38
N PHE A 2 -17.45 15.33 1.37
CA PHE A 2 -17.91 14.58 2.55
C PHE A 2 -16.88 14.73 3.67
N SER A 3 -17.31 15.22 4.83
CA SER A 3 -16.42 15.32 5.99
C SER A 3 -16.28 13.95 6.65
N VAL A 4 -15.09 13.64 7.18
CA VAL A 4 -14.83 12.39 7.93
C VAL A 4 -15.87 12.19 9.05
N PHE A 5 -16.21 13.26 9.75
CA PHE A 5 -17.17 13.22 10.85
C PHE A 5 -18.61 12.93 10.39
N GLU A 6 -19.01 13.36 9.19
CA GLU A 6 -20.30 12.95 8.61
C GLU A 6 -20.35 11.45 8.34
N ILE A 7 -19.27 10.86 7.80
CA ILE A 7 -19.19 9.41 7.53
C ILE A 7 -19.29 8.63 8.84
N LEU A 8 -18.56 9.05 9.87
CA LEU A 8 -18.59 8.45 11.20
C LEU A 8 -19.97 8.61 11.88
N TYR A 9 -20.64 9.74 11.66
CA TYR A 9 -22.00 9.98 12.14
C TYR A 9 -22.99 9.01 11.49
N TYR A 10 -22.94 8.83 10.16
CA TYR A 10 -23.77 7.82 9.48
C TYR A 10 -23.48 6.41 9.97
N SER A 11 -22.20 6.08 10.16
CA SER A 11 -21.81 4.80 10.75
C SER A 11 -22.44 4.58 12.14
N GLN A 12 -22.50 5.62 12.98
CA GLN A 12 -23.14 5.54 14.30
C GLN A 12 -24.65 5.28 14.20
N LEU A 13 -25.33 5.95 13.27
CA LEU A 13 -26.76 5.76 13.05
C LEU A 13 -27.07 4.35 12.55
N LEU A 14 -26.28 3.84 11.60
CA LEU A 14 -26.41 2.47 11.10
C LEU A 14 -26.14 1.44 12.21
N ALA A 15 -25.11 1.66 13.03
CA ALA A 15 -24.82 0.79 14.17
C ALA A 15 -25.98 0.76 15.17
N SER A 16 -26.51 1.93 15.54
CA SER A 16 -27.65 2.06 16.45
C SER A 16 -28.91 1.37 15.90
N LEU A 17 -29.20 1.55 14.60
CA LEU A 17 -30.29 0.85 13.92
C LEU A 17 -30.10 -0.67 13.99
N THR A 18 -28.88 -1.15 13.72
CA THR A 18 -28.53 -2.58 13.77
C THR A 18 -28.68 -3.15 15.18
N TYR A 19 -28.33 -2.38 16.21
CA TYR A 19 -28.56 -2.74 17.62
C TYR A 19 -30.05 -2.91 17.92
N PHE A 20 -30.87 -1.94 17.53
CA PHE A 20 -32.32 -1.98 17.74
C PHE A 20 -32.99 -3.12 16.97
N LEU A 21 -32.56 -3.40 15.73
CA LEU A 21 -33.02 -4.56 14.99
C LEU A 21 -32.67 -5.87 15.71
N GLY A 22 -31.44 -5.97 16.22
CA GLY A 22 -31.00 -7.14 17.00
C GLY A 22 -31.82 -7.35 18.26
N SER A 23 -32.08 -6.30 19.04
CA SER A 23 -32.88 -6.39 20.26
C SER A 23 -34.35 -6.69 19.99
N LEU A 24 -34.94 -6.12 18.93
CA LEU A 24 -36.30 -6.42 18.50
C LEU A 24 -36.45 -7.88 18.07
N ILE A 25 -35.48 -8.41 17.31
CA ILE A 25 -35.46 -9.82 16.93
C ILE A 25 -35.35 -10.73 18.16
N TYR A 26 -34.59 -10.31 19.17
CA TYR A 26 -34.46 -11.05 20.42
C TYR A 26 -35.76 -11.09 21.23
N ALA A 27 -36.47 -9.95 21.29
CA ALA A 27 -37.70 -9.78 22.05
C ALA A 27 -38.92 -10.44 21.40
N LEU A 28 -38.87 -10.78 20.11
CA LEU A 28 -39.99 -11.38 19.39
C LEU A 28 -40.42 -12.73 20.03
N PRO A 29 -41.72 -12.92 20.31
CA PRO A 29 -42.27 -14.17 20.84
C PRO A 29 -42.43 -15.23 19.73
N ILE A 30 -41.45 -15.36 18.84
CA ILE A 30 -41.47 -16.28 17.70
C ILE A 30 -40.39 -17.36 17.93
N PRO A 31 -40.72 -18.67 17.90
CA PRO A 31 -39.76 -19.75 18.12
C PRO A 31 -38.97 -20.13 16.85
N LEU A 32 -38.58 -19.17 16.02
CA LEU A 32 -37.75 -19.43 14.84
C LEU A 32 -36.27 -19.35 15.21
N TYR A 33 -35.65 -20.49 15.48
CA TYR A 33 -34.22 -20.59 15.83
C TYR A 33 -33.31 -19.91 14.80
N GLY A 34 -33.65 -20.05 13.51
CA GLY A 34 -32.90 -19.46 12.41
C GLY A 34 -32.86 -17.93 12.43
N VAL A 35 -33.88 -17.26 12.96
CA VAL A 35 -33.96 -15.80 13.08
C VAL A 35 -33.38 -15.34 14.42
N LYS A 36 -33.70 -16.06 15.51
CA LYS A 36 -33.19 -15.74 16.85
C LYS A 36 -31.68 -15.82 16.98
N LYS A 37 -30.99 -16.68 16.22
CA LYS A 37 -29.51 -16.71 16.21
C LYS A 37 -28.86 -15.43 15.66
N TRP A 38 -29.59 -14.63 14.88
CA TRP A 38 -29.07 -13.37 14.32
C TRP A 38 -29.17 -12.21 15.30
N ALA A 39 -30.14 -12.22 16.21
CA ALA A 39 -30.29 -11.18 17.24
C ALA A 39 -28.98 -10.90 18.03
N PRO A 40 -28.37 -11.89 18.71
CA PRO A 40 -27.14 -11.62 19.46
C PRO A 40 -25.99 -11.20 18.54
N ARG A 41 -25.94 -11.71 17.30
CA ARG A 41 -24.90 -11.33 16.32
C ARG A 41 -25.02 -9.86 15.92
N LEU A 42 -26.22 -9.38 15.58
CA LEU A 42 -26.46 -7.99 15.22
C LEU A 42 -26.15 -7.03 16.39
N ILE A 43 -26.51 -7.43 17.62
CA ILE A 43 -26.15 -6.69 18.83
C ILE A 43 -24.64 -6.60 18.98
N THR A 44 -23.90 -7.72 18.93
CA THR A 44 -22.44 -7.69 19.05
C THR A 44 -21.76 -6.90 17.93
N ASP A 45 -22.31 -6.96 16.71
CA ASP A 45 -21.75 -6.27 15.55
C ASP A 45 -21.92 -4.75 15.67
N SER A 46 -23.09 -4.30 16.12
CA SER A 46 -23.32 -2.87 16.38
C SER A 46 -22.40 -2.32 17.48
N ILE A 47 -22.21 -3.05 18.58
CA ILE A 47 -21.28 -2.66 19.65
C ILE A 47 -19.85 -2.55 19.10
N TYR A 48 -19.43 -3.50 18.26
CA TYR A 48 -18.13 -3.49 17.62
C TYR A 48 -17.89 -2.21 16.80
N VAL A 49 -18.89 -1.80 16.01
CA VAL A 49 -18.82 -0.58 15.19
C VAL A 49 -18.79 0.68 16.06
N ILE A 50 -19.59 0.72 17.14
CA ILE A 50 -19.59 1.84 18.10
C ILE A 50 -18.21 2.00 18.74
N ILE A 51 -17.56 0.90 19.11
CA ILE A 51 -16.19 0.92 19.64
C ILE A 51 -15.23 1.49 18.59
N TRP A 52 -15.26 0.99 17.35
CA TRP A 52 -14.43 1.51 16.26
C TRP A 52 -14.60 3.01 16.03
N ASN A 53 -15.84 3.48 16.05
CA ASN A 53 -16.15 4.90 15.91
C ASN A 53 -15.53 5.72 17.06
N SER A 54 -15.62 5.21 18.29
CA SER A 54 -15.09 5.87 19.48
C SER A 54 -13.56 5.94 19.51
N ILE A 55 -12.88 4.94 18.93
CA ILE A 55 -11.41 4.87 18.91
C ILE A 55 -10.79 5.45 17.62
N TYR A 56 -11.58 6.01 16.70
CA TYR A 56 -11.09 6.50 15.40
C TYR A 56 -9.88 7.45 15.55
N ILE A 57 -9.99 8.47 16.41
CA ILE A 57 -8.90 9.43 16.65
C ILE A 57 -7.69 8.74 17.30
N ALA A 58 -7.94 7.80 18.21
CA ALA A 58 -6.88 7.03 18.86
C ALA A 58 -6.08 6.21 17.83
N VAL A 59 -6.76 5.59 16.85
CA VAL A 59 -6.12 4.85 15.76
C VAL A 59 -5.24 5.77 14.91
N LEU A 60 -5.72 6.97 14.55
CA LEU A 60 -4.88 7.94 13.84
C LEU A 60 -3.64 8.34 14.63
N SER A 61 -3.79 8.61 15.93
CA SER A 61 -2.65 8.97 16.79
C SER A 61 -1.69 7.80 17.01
N PHE A 62 -2.19 6.57 17.02
CA PHE A 62 -1.37 5.38 17.13
C PHE A 62 -0.50 5.18 15.89
N MET A 63 -1.05 5.42 14.69
CA MET A 63 -0.27 5.36 13.45
C MET A 63 0.88 6.38 13.43
N THR A 64 0.63 7.61 13.88
CA THR A 64 1.69 8.62 13.95
C THR A 64 2.74 8.28 15.00
N GLN A 65 2.34 7.71 16.15
CA GLN A 65 3.27 7.19 17.14
C GLN A 65 4.14 6.06 16.58
N LEU A 66 3.56 5.11 15.82
CA LEU A 66 4.34 4.06 15.17
C LEU A 66 5.40 4.62 14.22
N LEU A 67 5.06 5.63 13.41
CA LEU A 67 6.03 6.30 12.54
C LEU A 67 7.18 6.92 13.35
N THR A 68 6.88 7.58 14.47
CA THR A 68 7.94 8.15 15.33
C THR A 68 8.81 7.08 15.98
N MET A 69 8.25 5.93 16.37
CA MET A 69 9.02 4.81 16.93
C MET A 69 9.94 4.14 15.89
N LEU A 70 9.50 4.11 14.62
CA LEU A 70 10.31 3.64 13.51
C LEU A 70 11.38 4.66 13.08
N GLY A 71 11.30 5.91 13.58
CA GLY A 71 12.21 6.99 13.19
C GLY A 71 11.98 7.46 11.76
N VAL A 72 10.74 7.36 11.26
CA VAL A 72 10.38 7.63 9.87
C VAL A 72 9.29 8.71 9.80
N SER A 73 9.28 9.49 8.72
CA SER A 73 8.27 10.52 8.48
C SER A 73 7.82 10.57 7.01
N TRP A 74 6.58 11.01 6.80
CA TRP A 74 6.01 11.19 5.45
C TRP A 74 6.76 12.22 4.61
N PRO A 75 7.12 13.43 5.12
CA PRO A 75 7.87 14.39 4.32
C PRO A 75 9.23 13.86 3.84
N ALA A 76 9.96 13.14 4.70
CA ALA A 76 11.24 12.55 4.32
C ALA A 76 11.08 11.47 3.23
N TYR A 77 10.00 10.68 3.30
CA TYR A 77 9.68 9.69 2.30
C TYR A 77 9.29 10.30 0.94
N GLU A 78 8.46 11.35 0.94
CA GLU A 78 8.12 12.07 -0.28
C GLU A 78 9.34 12.73 -0.93
N GLU A 79 10.24 13.32 -0.12
CA GLU A 79 11.51 13.86 -0.60
C GLU A 79 12.37 12.77 -1.24
N TRP A 80 12.52 11.61 -0.58
CA TRP A 80 13.25 10.47 -1.13
C TRP A 80 12.67 9.99 -2.46
N LEU A 81 11.35 9.84 -2.58
CA LEU A 81 10.72 9.45 -3.85
C LEU A 81 10.98 10.44 -4.99
N ASN A 82 10.92 11.74 -4.70
CA ASN A 82 11.22 12.77 -5.68
C ASN A 82 12.69 12.75 -6.09
N GLN A 83 13.62 12.45 -5.18
CA GLN A 83 15.04 12.25 -5.50
C GLN A 83 15.26 11.03 -6.39
N VAL A 84 14.57 9.92 -6.11
CA VAL A 84 14.61 8.71 -6.96
C VAL A 84 14.08 9.01 -8.36
N LEU A 85 12.92 9.67 -8.48
CA LEU A 85 12.35 10.06 -9.76
C LEU A 85 13.30 11.00 -10.53
N SER A 86 13.88 11.98 -9.86
CA SER A 86 14.84 12.91 -10.47
C SER A 86 16.08 12.19 -10.98
N PHE A 87 16.59 11.19 -10.24
CA PHE A 87 17.70 10.36 -10.68
C PHE A 87 17.36 9.57 -11.96
N GLU A 88 16.17 8.97 -12.02
CA GLU A 88 15.69 8.22 -13.20
C GLU A 88 15.54 9.14 -14.44
N GLU A 89 14.98 10.33 -14.27
CA GLU A 89 14.82 11.33 -15.34
C GLU A 89 16.17 11.81 -15.88
N VAL A 90 17.16 12.04 -15.01
CA VAL A 90 18.52 12.43 -15.42
C VAL A 90 19.18 11.31 -16.21
N LEU A 91 19.05 10.06 -15.79
CA LEU A 91 19.55 8.91 -16.55
C LEU A 91 18.87 8.77 -17.92
N TYR A 92 17.55 8.97 -17.97
CA TYR A 92 16.79 8.97 -19.22
C TYR A 92 17.25 10.10 -20.15
N ALA A 93 17.40 11.33 -19.64
CA ALA A 93 17.86 12.47 -20.43
C ALA A 93 19.28 12.24 -20.97
N PHE A 94 20.18 11.68 -20.16
CA PHE A 94 21.54 11.33 -20.57
C PHE A 94 21.55 10.31 -21.70
N LEU A 95 20.80 9.21 -21.57
CA LEU A 95 20.71 8.19 -22.62
C LEU A 95 20.09 8.73 -23.91
N LYS A 96 19.09 9.61 -23.80
CA LYS A 96 18.48 10.26 -24.97
C LYS A 96 19.48 11.12 -25.74
N ILE A 97 20.34 11.86 -25.04
CA ILE A 97 21.43 12.65 -25.64
C ILE A 97 22.47 11.73 -26.29
N LEU A 98 22.82 10.61 -25.64
CA LEU A 98 23.75 9.64 -26.23
C LEU A 98 23.20 9.06 -27.54
N ILE A 99 21.96 8.58 -27.54
CA ILE A 99 21.33 8.00 -28.73
C ILE A 99 21.23 9.04 -29.85
N SER A 100 20.82 10.27 -29.55
CA SER A 100 20.69 11.32 -30.56
C SER A 100 22.05 11.71 -31.17
N SER A 101 23.13 11.70 -30.39
CA SER A 101 24.48 11.95 -30.89
C SER A 101 25.03 10.81 -31.76
N LEU A 102 24.71 9.55 -31.42
CA LEU A 102 25.14 8.36 -32.17
C LEU A 102 24.36 8.16 -33.48
N ALA A 103 23.08 8.55 -33.50
CA ALA A 103 22.20 8.42 -34.67
C ALA A 103 22.59 9.34 -35.85
N LEU A 104 23.49 10.30 -35.64
CA LEU A 104 24.01 11.19 -36.70
C LEU A 104 24.98 10.49 -37.67
N THR A 105 25.36 9.24 -37.39
CA THR A 105 26.32 8.46 -38.20
C THR A 105 25.73 7.10 -38.60
N GLU A 106 25.63 6.82 -39.91
CA GLU A 106 25.01 5.58 -40.44
C GLU A 106 25.69 4.28 -39.97
N ALA A 107 26.98 4.35 -39.60
CA ALA A 107 27.74 3.19 -39.12
C ALA A 107 27.38 2.74 -37.69
N ASN A 108 26.69 3.57 -36.89
CA ASN A 108 26.40 3.30 -35.48
C ASN A 108 24.97 2.79 -35.21
N LEU A 109 24.20 2.49 -36.27
CA LEU A 109 22.83 1.97 -36.15
C LEU A 109 22.72 0.63 -35.40
N ALA A 110 23.80 -0.16 -35.34
CA ALA A 110 23.82 -1.40 -34.56
C ALA A 110 23.88 -1.14 -33.04
N LEU A 111 24.40 0.01 -32.61
CA LEU A 111 24.50 0.40 -31.19
C LEU A 111 23.28 1.19 -30.71
N THR A 112 22.47 1.75 -31.62
CA THR A 112 21.23 2.46 -31.26
C THR A 112 20.11 1.52 -30.84
N ILE A 113 20.05 0.29 -31.38
CA ILE A 113 19.01 -0.70 -31.05
C ILE A 113 19.06 -1.12 -29.56
N PRO A 114 20.22 -1.53 -29.01
CA PRO A 114 20.30 -1.90 -27.60
C PRO A 114 20.06 -0.71 -26.65
N LEU A 115 20.56 0.48 -27.00
CA LEU A 115 20.32 1.71 -26.23
C LEU A 115 18.84 2.12 -26.24
N GLY A 116 18.13 1.89 -27.34
CA GLY A 116 16.69 2.11 -27.44
C GLY A 116 15.90 1.22 -26.49
N GLN A 117 16.29 -0.05 -26.33
CA GLN A 117 15.66 -0.96 -25.36
C GLN A 117 15.87 -0.48 -23.91
N LEU A 118 17.06 0.05 -23.59
CA LEU A 118 17.35 0.65 -22.28
C LEU A 118 16.43 1.84 -21.98
N MET A 119 16.18 2.70 -22.98
CA MET A 119 15.22 3.80 -22.82
C MET A 119 13.81 3.30 -22.49
N SER A 120 13.34 2.25 -23.16
CA SER A 120 12.02 1.67 -22.89
C SER A 120 11.93 1.08 -21.48
N ILE A 121 12.99 0.43 -21.00
CA ILE A 121 13.06 -0.09 -19.63
C ILE A 121 13.02 1.05 -18.62
N LEU A 122 13.82 2.10 -18.82
CA LEU A 122 13.83 3.27 -17.93
C LEU A 122 12.49 4.01 -17.93
N LEU A 123 11.83 4.14 -19.07
CA LEU A 123 10.49 4.74 -19.11
C LEU A 123 9.49 3.92 -18.28
N THR A 124 9.60 2.58 -18.31
CA THR A 124 8.77 1.69 -17.49
C THR A 124 9.07 1.88 -16.00
N ILE A 125 10.36 2.05 -15.63
CA ILE A 125 10.79 2.35 -14.26
C ILE A 125 10.19 3.69 -13.79
N ILE A 126 10.31 4.75 -14.60
CA ILE A 126 9.76 6.08 -14.30
C ILE A 126 8.24 5.99 -14.06
N THR A 127 7.51 5.31 -14.96
CA THR A 127 6.06 5.14 -14.82
C THR A 127 5.70 4.38 -13.54
N TYR A 128 6.53 3.41 -13.14
CA TYR A 128 6.35 2.68 -11.88
C TYR A 128 6.55 3.60 -10.66
N THR A 129 7.62 4.38 -10.64
CA THR A 129 7.92 5.34 -9.55
C THR A 129 6.84 6.42 -9.43
N GLU A 130 6.37 6.98 -10.55
CA GLU A 130 5.22 7.90 -10.59
C GLU A 130 3.92 7.28 -10.07
N GLY A 131 3.67 6.01 -10.42
CA GLY A 131 2.54 5.24 -9.90
C GLY A 131 2.62 5.08 -8.39
N LEU A 132 3.82 4.81 -7.86
CA LEU A 132 4.07 4.67 -6.43
C LEU A 132 3.90 6.01 -5.69
N ILE A 133 4.37 7.13 -6.25
CA ILE A 133 4.11 8.49 -5.73
C ILE A 133 2.61 8.78 -5.69
N SER A 134 1.89 8.45 -6.75
CA SER A 134 0.44 8.66 -6.85
C SER A 134 -0.34 7.85 -5.80
N VAL A 135 0.01 6.57 -5.61
CA VAL A 135 -0.59 5.72 -4.56
C VAL A 135 -0.23 6.23 -3.16
N SER A 136 1.01 6.69 -2.97
CA SER A 136 1.48 7.20 -1.68
C SER A 136 0.77 8.47 -1.25
N SER A 137 0.65 9.45 -2.15
CA SER A 137 -0.08 10.70 -1.90
C SER A 137 -1.55 10.46 -1.60
N LEU A 138 -2.19 9.53 -2.33
CA LEU A 138 -3.56 9.10 -2.08
C LEU A 138 -3.73 8.57 -0.65
N ILE A 139 -2.83 7.70 -0.19
CA ILE A 139 -2.88 7.14 1.17
C ILE A 139 -2.62 8.23 2.21
N TYR A 140 -1.58 9.05 2.03
CA TYR A 140 -1.25 10.11 2.98
C TYR A 140 -2.41 11.11 3.18
N GLN A 141 -3.05 11.53 2.09
CA GLN A 141 -4.13 12.51 2.13
C GLN A 141 -5.46 11.93 2.60
N TYR A 142 -5.76 10.67 2.27
CA TYR A 142 -7.10 10.09 2.45
C TYR A 142 -7.17 8.94 3.46
N VAL A 143 -6.10 8.64 4.21
CA VAL A 143 -6.09 7.57 5.24
C VAL A 143 -7.27 7.66 6.20
N GLY A 144 -7.60 8.87 6.68
CA GLY A 144 -8.72 9.09 7.60
C GLY A 144 -10.08 8.79 6.96
N ILE A 145 -10.25 9.14 5.68
CA ILE A 145 -11.46 8.85 4.93
C ILE A 145 -11.62 7.35 4.72
N PHE A 146 -10.55 6.62 4.36
CA PHE A 146 -10.64 5.18 4.19
C PHE A 146 -10.94 4.42 5.47
N ILE A 147 -10.35 4.83 6.59
CA ILE A 147 -10.69 4.23 7.89
C ILE A 147 -12.17 4.51 8.20
N ALA A 148 -12.65 5.75 8.02
CA ALA A 148 -14.05 6.10 8.27
C ALA A 148 -15.03 5.34 7.36
N LEU A 149 -14.72 5.22 6.07
CA LEU A 149 -15.49 4.40 5.12
C LEU A 149 -15.47 2.92 5.50
N GLY A 150 -14.32 2.43 5.96
CA GLY A 150 -14.19 1.08 6.46
C GLY A 150 -15.10 0.81 7.66
N ILE A 151 -15.16 1.75 8.62
CA ILE A 151 -16.07 1.68 9.77
C ILE A 151 -17.54 1.73 9.31
N LEU A 152 -17.87 2.57 8.32
CA LEU A 152 -19.21 2.62 7.72
C LEU A 152 -19.60 1.27 7.08
N PHE A 153 -18.69 0.63 6.35
CA PHE A 153 -18.96 -0.70 5.77
C PHE A 153 -19.11 -1.79 6.85
N LEU A 154 -18.39 -1.70 7.97
CA LEU A 154 -18.61 -2.56 9.13
C LEU A 154 -20.00 -2.35 9.76
N ALA A 155 -20.55 -1.13 9.66
CA ALA A 155 -21.87 -0.76 10.20
C ALA A 155 -23.06 -1.34 9.41
N ILE A 156 -22.83 -1.85 8.19
CA ILE A 156 -23.90 -2.42 7.37
C ILE A 156 -24.43 -3.69 8.06
N PRO A 157 -25.77 -3.79 8.26
CA PRO A 157 -26.37 -4.92 8.96
C PRO A 157 -26.12 -6.24 8.21
N PHE A 158 -26.27 -7.36 8.93
CA PHE A 158 -26.07 -8.72 8.41
C PHE A 158 -24.65 -9.01 7.88
N ARG A 159 -23.65 -8.20 8.26
CA ARG A 159 -22.23 -8.40 7.93
C ARG A 159 -21.90 -8.36 6.44
N VAL A 160 -22.76 -7.76 5.60
CA VAL A 160 -22.55 -7.71 4.14
C VAL A 160 -21.28 -6.93 3.79
N GLY A 161 -21.03 -5.81 4.48
CA GLY A 161 -19.87 -4.95 4.23
C GLY A 161 -18.61 -5.33 5.00
N ARG A 162 -18.62 -6.41 5.80
CA ARG A 162 -17.55 -6.63 6.80
C ARG A 162 -16.16 -6.85 6.21
N SER A 163 -16.07 -7.63 5.14
CA SER A 163 -14.79 -7.91 4.46
C SER A 163 -14.21 -6.65 3.83
N ALA A 164 -15.04 -5.89 3.11
CA ALA A 164 -14.65 -4.62 2.49
C ALA A 164 -14.24 -3.58 3.56
N GLY A 165 -15.01 -3.49 4.65
CA GLY A 165 -14.72 -2.57 5.74
C GLY A 165 -13.41 -2.88 6.46
N GLY A 166 -13.19 -4.15 6.80
CA GLY A 166 -11.92 -4.60 7.37
C GLY A 166 -10.74 -4.41 6.41
N ALA A 167 -10.91 -4.69 5.13
CA ALA A 167 -9.89 -4.46 4.10
C ALA A 167 -9.50 -2.99 4.02
N MET A 168 -10.47 -2.05 3.98
CA MET A 168 -10.18 -0.62 3.95
C MET A 168 -9.44 -0.13 5.18
N ILE A 169 -9.84 -0.56 6.39
CA ILE A 169 -9.13 -0.20 7.62
C ILE A 169 -7.72 -0.80 7.61
N GLY A 170 -7.60 -2.08 7.25
CA GLY A 170 -6.35 -2.82 7.23
C GLY A 170 -5.31 -2.22 6.27
N THR A 171 -5.72 -1.98 5.02
CA THR A 171 -4.85 -1.36 4.00
C THR A 171 -4.43 0.03 4.43
N SER A 172 -5.36 0.84 4.93
CA SER A 172 -5.06 2.21 5.34
C SER A 172 -4.02 2.26 6.44
N ILE A 173 -4.18 1.45 7.49
CA ILE A 173 -3.24 1.45 8.61
C ILE A 173 -1.87 0.93 8.17
N VAL A 174 -1.84 -0.22 7.49
CA VAL A 174 -0.58 -0.87 7.12
C VAL A 174 0.20 -0.05 6.10
N PHE A 175 -0.46 0.46 5.06
CA PHE A 175 0.24 1.29 4.08
C PHE A 175 0.61 2.66 4.62
N TYR A 176 -0.20 3.23 5.53
CA TYR A 176 0.14 4.53 6.08
C TYR A 176 1.41 4.51 6.93
N VAL A 177 1.59 3.45 7.71
CA VAL A 177 2.79 3.25 8.52
C VAL A 177 3.93 2.64 7.71
N GLY A 178 3.60 1.73 6.78
CA GLY A 178 4.55 0.94 6.03
C GLY A 178 5.24 1.70 4.89
N LEU A 179 4.52 2.47 4.08
CA LEU A 179 5.13 3.13 2.91
C LEU A 179 6.33 4.01 3.28
N PRO A 180 6.25 4.87 4.31
CA PRO A 180 7.39 5.71 4.68
C PRO A 180 8.65 4.91 5.06
N TYR A 181 8.52 3.66 5.50
CA TYR A 181 9.64 2.80 5.90
C TYR A 181 10.38 2.16 4.71
N LEU A 182 9.84 2.26 3.49
CA LEU A 182 10.44 1.72 2.27
C LEU A 182 11.93 2.10 2.07
N PRO A 183 12.37 3.36 2.26
CA PRO A 183 13.77 3.74 2.04
C PRO A 183 14.72 2.97 2.97
N GLN A 184 14.38 2.89 4.27
CA GLN A 184 15.17 2.14 5.25
C GLN A 184 15.19 0.64 4.96
N PHE A 185 14.07 0.09 4.48
CA PHE A 185 14.01 -1.30 4.05
C PHE A 185 14.96 -1.59 2.88
N LEU A 186 15.04 -0.70 1.89
CA LEU A 186 15.97 -0.83 0.76
C LEU A 186 17.42 -0.65 1.20
N ASP A 187 17.71 0.32 2.08
CA ASP A 187 19.03 0.52 2.65
C ASP A 187 19.55 -0.72 3.37
N ASN A 188 18.72 -1.32 4.22
CA ASN A 188 19.08 -2.53 4.98
C ASN A 188 19.35 -3.74 4.08
N MET A 189 18.77 -3.78 2.88
CA MET A 189 19.04 -4.81 1.89
C MET A 189 20.19 -4.46 0.93
N GLY A 190 20.80 -3.28 1.05
CA GLY A 190 21.82 -2.79 0.13
C GLY A 190 21.28 -2.48 -1.28
N LEU A 191 19.97 -2.21 -1.39
CA LEU A 191 19.26 -1.97 -2.65
C LEU A 191 18.84 -0.50 -2.81
N ASN A 192 19.46 0.43 -2.08
CA ASN A 192 19.11 1.85 -2.24
C ASN A 192 19.58 2.37 -3.60
N PRO A 193 18.66 2.83 -4.48
CA PRO A 193 19.00 3.31 -5.81
C PRO A 193 19.90 4.57 -5.81
N LEU A 194 19.85 5.37 -4.74
CA LEU A 194 20.63 6.60 -4.63
C LEU A 194 22.11 6.35 -4.28
N ASN A 195 22.46 5.15 -3.81
CA ASN A 195 23.83 4.79 -3.41
C ASN A 195 24.63 4.10 -4.53
N SER A 196 24.21 4.23 -5.78
CA SER A 196 24.89 3.56 -6.90
C SER A 196 26.31 4.11 -7.11
N SER A 197 27.33 3.29 -6.83
CA SER A 197 28.72 3.61 -7.13
C SER A 197 28.97 3.46 -8.64
N ILE A 198 29.21 4.58 -9.31
CA ILE A 198 29.64 4.61 -10.71
C ILE A 198 30.98 3.86 -10.83
N PRO A 199 31.14 2.90 -11.77
CA PRO A 199 32.42 2.21 -11.95
C PRO A 199 33.53 3.19 -12.32
N SER A 200 34.72 2.94 -11.80
CA SER A 200 35.94 3.65 -12.18
C SER A 200 36.22 3.45 -13.68
N SER A 201 36.64 4.53 -14.35
CA SER A 201 36.77 4.69 -15.81
C SER A 201 37.75 3.73 -16.54
N ASN A 202 38.24 2.69 -15.90
CA ASN A 202 39.36 1.86 -16.38
C ASN A 202 38.97 0.41 -16.76
N GLN A 203 37.70 0.08 -16.96
CA GLN A 203 37.31 -1.27 -17.39
C GLN A 203 37.25 -1.42 -18.93
N PRO A 204 37.96 -2.41 -19.51
CA PRO A 204 38.08 -2.56 -20.97
C PRO A 204 36.82 -3.08 -21.70
N HIS A 205 35.73 -3.38 -20.99
CA HIS A 205 34.47 -3.87 -21.57
C HIS A 205 33.23 -3.18 -20.98
N ILE A 206 33.13 -1.86 -21.20
CA ILE A 206 32.06 -1.01 -20.66
C ILE A 206 30.65 -1.55 -21.00
N TYR A 207 30.47 -2.08 -22.21
CA TYR A 207 29.18 -2.64 -22.64
C TYR A 207 28.79 -3.90 -21.84
N GLU A 208 29.71 -4.85 -21.66
CA GLU A 208 29.43 -6.07 -20.89
C GLU A 208 29.20 -5.77 -19.42
N TYR A 209 29.99 -4.87 -18.83
CA TYR A 209 29.80 -4.41 -17.46
C TYR A 209 28.42 -3.76 -17.27
N PHE A 210 27.98 -2.94 -18.23
CA PHE A 210 26.69 -2.27 -18.16
C PHE A 210 25.52 -3.27 -18.18
N TYR A 211 25.54 -4.25 -19.09
CA TYR A 211 24.48 -5.26 -19.18
C TYR A 211 24.51 -6.29 -18.05
N GLN A 212 25.68 -6.63 -17.52
CA GLN A 212 25.80 -7.68 -16.51
C GLN A 212 25.70 -7.17 -15.08
N GLN A 213 26.04 -5.91 -14.81
CA GLN A 213 26.07 -5.38 -13.44
C GLN A 213 25.16 -4.17 -13.23
N VAL A 214 25.23 -3.15 -14.10
CA VAL A 214 24.49 -1.89 -13.89
C VAL A 214 22.99 -2.06 -14.11
N LEU A 215 22.59 -2.67 -15.23
CA LEU A 215 21.18 -2.84 -15.57
C LEU A 215 20.44 -3.78 -14.60
N PRO A 216 20.98 -4.96 -14.22
CA PRO A 216 20.36 -5.78 -13.20
C PRO A 216 20.24 -5.05 -11.86
N HIS A 217 21.26 -4.28 -11.46
CA HIS A 217 21.20 -3.50 -10.24
C HIS A 217 20.05 -2.49 -10.27
N LEU A 218 19.92 -1.70 -11.34
CA LEU A 218 18.81 -0.74 -11.50
C LEU A 218 17.44 -1.40 -11.44
N ILE A 219 17.25 -2.54 -12.11
CA ILE A 219 15.98 -3.29 -12.08
C ILE A 219 15.71 -3.80 -10.66
N THR A 220 16.73 -4.31 -9.97
CA THR A 220 16.58 -4.83 -8.60
C THR A 220 16.27 -3.74 -7.59
N SER A 221 16.92 -2.58 -7.65
CA SER A 221 16.75 -1.50 -6.69
C SER A 221 15.47 -0.69 -6.92
N LEU A 222 15.08 -0.47 -8.18
CA LEU A 222 13.97 0.43 -8.52
C LEU A 222 12.63 -0.29 -8.70
N ILE A 223 12.64 -1.54 -9.17
CA ILE A 223 11.40 -2.31 -9.37
C ILE A 223 11.27 -3.42 -8.34
N LEU A 224 12.22 -4.36 -8.28
CA LEU A 224 12.05 -5.59 -7.50
C LEU A 224 12.01 -5.32 -5.99
N GLY A 225 12.93 -4.51 -5.46
CA GLY A 225 12.96 -4.15 -4.03
C GLY A 225 11.64 -3.52 -3.57
N PRO A 226 11.19 -2.41 -4.19
CA PRO A 226 9.92 -1.78 -3.85
C PRO A 226 8.71 -2.69 -4.06
N SER A 227 8.67 -3.49 -5.13
CA SER A 227 7.53 -4.39 -5.38
C SER A 227 7.43 -5.50 -4.33
N ILE A 228 8.56 -6.12 -3.94
CA ILE A 228 8.60 -7.09 -2.83
C ILE A 228 8.07 -6.45 -1.55
N TYR A 229 8.47 -5.21 -1.27
CA TYR A 229 7.98 -4.49 -0.10
C TYR A 229 6.48 -4.26 -0.14
N ILE A 230 5.94 -3.82 -1.29
CA ILE A 230 4.50 -3.64 -1.48
C ILE A 230 3.74 -4.96 -1.30
N PHE A 231 4.26 -6.08 -1.81
CA PHE A 231 3.66 -7.40 -1.57
C PHE A 231 3.64 -7.79 -0.09
N LEU A 232 4.71 -7.49 0.65
CA LEU A 232 4.77 -7.68 2.09
C LEU A 232 3.75 -6.80 2.82
N LEU A 233 3.57 -5.54 2.41
CA LEU A 233 2.53 -4.67 2.96
C LEU A 233 1.12 -5.18 2.65
N LEU A 234 0.88 -5.71 1.44
CA LEU A 234 -0.39 -6.34 1.08
C LEU A 234 -0.69 -7.56 1.97
N ALA A 235 0.33 -8.37 2.29
CA ALA A 235 0.17 -9.52 3.18
C ALA A 235 -0.18 -9.08 4.62
N PHE A 236 0.53 -8.10 5.17
CA PHE A 236 0.20 -7.54 6.49
C PHE A 236 -1.17 -6.89 6.52
N SER A 237 -1.52 -6.16 5.45
CA SER A 237 -2.84 -5.56 5.27
C SER A 237 -3.95 -6.62 5.28
N ALA A 238 -3.79 -7.72 4.54
CA ALA A 238 -4.75 -8.82 4.54
C ALA A 238 -4.88 -9.48 5.92
N GLY A 239 -3.76 -9.64 6.63
CA GLY A 239 -3.75 -10.12 8.01
C GLY A 239 -4.55 -9.22 8.96
N LEU A 240 -4.27 -7.92 8.94
CA LEU A 240 -4.98 -6.93 9.75
C LEU A 240 -6.46 -6.84 9.36
N ALA A 241 -6.79 -6.88 8.07
CA ALA A 241 -8.15 -6.85 7.56
C ALA A 241 -9.00 -8.02 8.07
N ASN A 242 -8.44 -9.22 8.17
CA ASN A 242 -9.12 -10.38 8.73
C ASN A 242 -9.40 -10.22 10.23
N VAL A 243 -8.43 -9.68 10.98
CA VAL A 243 -8.59 -9.36 12.41
C VAL A 243 -9.68 -8.32 12.62
N VAL A 244 -9.66 -7.23 11.85
CA VAL A 244 -10.64 -6.12 11.94
C VAL A 244 -12.03 -6.55 11.47
N SER A 245 -12.14 -7.38 10.44
CA SER A 245 -13.45 -7.86 9.97
C SER A 245 -14.06 -8.91 10.89
N GLY A 246 -13.31 -9.46 11.86
CA GLY A 246 -13.78 -10.52 12.75
C GLY A 246 -14.05 -11.84 12.02
N TYR A 247 -13.60 -11.96 10.77
CA TYR A 247 -13.46 -13.25 10.12
C TYR A 247 -12.22 -13.90 10.70
N SER A 248 -12.42 -14.81 11.65
CA SER A 248 -11.51 -15.94 11.81
C SER A 248 -11.56 -16.71 10.49
N SER A 249 -10.83 -16.24 9.48
CA SER A 249 -10.54 -17.07 8.32
C SER A 249 -9.89 -18.30 8.89
N ARG A 250 -10.59 -19.44 8.81
CA ARG A 250 -9.87 -20.69 8.59
C ARG A 250 -8.93 -20.35 7.45
N LEU A 251 -7.62 -20.45 7.71
CA LEU A 251 -6.60 -20.21 6.69
C LEU A 251 -7.10 -20.87 5.39
N PRO A 252 -6.97 -20.22 4.22
CA PRO A 252 -7.32 -20.83 2.94
C PRO A 252 -6.50 -22.11 2.66
N LEU A 253 -5.53 -22.43 3.52
CA LEU A 253 -4.93 -23.74 3.66
C LEU A 253 -5.48 -24.42 4.91
N PRO A 254 -6.19 -25.56 4.80
CA PRO A 254 -6.41 -26.42 5.94
C PRO A 254 -5.05 -26.98 6.35
N ILE A 255 -4.40 -26.36 7.34
CA ILE A 255 -3.31 -26.99 8.05
C ILE A 255 -3.99 -27.91 9.06
N ASP A 256 -4.36 -29.11 8.60
CA ASP A 256 -4.63 -30.24 9.49
C ASP A 256 -3.30 -30.57 10.17
N LEU A 257 -3.15 -30.13 11.42
CA LEU A 257 -2.14 -30.65 12.31
C LEU A 257 -2.63 -32.04 12.75
N TYR A 258 -2.08 -33.08 12.12
CA TYR A 258 -2.07 -34.42 12.68
C TYR A 258 -1.21 -34.47 13.95
#